data_AF-W1Y621-F1
#
_entry.id   AF-W1Y621-F1
#
_cell.length_a   1.000
_cell.length_b   1.000
_cell.length_c   1.000
_cell.angle_alpha   90.00
_cell.angle_beta   90.00
_cell.angle_gamma   90.00
#
_symmetry.space_group_name_H-M   'P 1'
#
loop_
_entity.id
_entity.type
_entity.pdbx_description
1 polymer ?
#
loop_
_entity_poly.entity_id
_entity_poly.type
_entity_poly.pdbx_seq_one_letter_code
_entity_poly.pdbx_strand_id
1 'polypeptide(L)'
;LAGNMNINLASEPIGHDRKGDPVYLKDIWPSAQEIARAVEQVSTEMFRKEYAEVFEGTAEWKEINVTRSDTYGWQEDSTYIRLSPFFDEMQATPAPVEDIHGARILAMLG
;
A
#
# COMPACT_ATOMS: atom_id res chain seq x y z
N LEU A 1 -5.19 22.10 -2.90
CA LEU A 1 -5.46 23.43 -2.32
C LEU A 1 -4.76 24.51 -3.13
N ALA A 2 -3.42 24.64 -3.09
CA ALA A 2 -2.72 25.67 -3.87
C ALA A 2 -2.48 25.33 -5.36
N GLY A 3 -2.52 24.04 -5.74
CA GLY A 3 -2.38 23.60 -7.14
C GLY A 3 -0.95 23.69 -7.72
N ASN A 4 0.02 24.20 -6.96
CA ASN A 4 1.44 24.18 -7.29
C ASN A 4 2.29 24.26 -5.99
N MET A 5 3.62 24.07 -6.12
CA MET A 5 4.58 24.20 -5.02
C MET A 5 5.38 25.52 -5.05
N ASN A 6 5.09 26.42 -6.00
CA ASN A 6 5.80 27.68 -6.20
C ASN A 6 5.04 28.86 -5.58
N ILE A 7 4.61 28.71 -4.33
CA ILE A 7 3.85 29.70 -3.58
C ILE A 7 4.38 29.80 -2.15
N ASN A 8 4.51 31.02 -1.62
CA ASN A 8 4.82 31.25 -0.22
C ASN A 8 3.55 31.19 0.64
N LEU A 9 3.31 30.02 1.24
CA LEU A 9 2.14 29.73 2.08
C LEU A 9 1.99 30.64 3.31
N ALA A 10 3.03 31.35 3.72
CA ALA A 10 2.98 32.28 4.85
C ALA A 10 2.41 33.66 4.47
N SER A 11 2.53 34.06 3.20
CA SER A 11 2.19 35.41 2.74
C SER A 11 1.21 35.45 1.57
N GLU A 12 1.03 34.34 0.85
CA GLU A 12 0.17 34.25 -0.32
C GLU A 12 -1.09 33.42 0.00
N PRO A 13 -2.27 33.87 -0.45
CA PRO A 13 -3.50 33.12 -0.24
C PRO A 13 -3.53 31.83 -1.07
N ILE A 14 -4.09 30.77 -0.51
CA ILE A 14 -4.26 29.46 -1.16
C ILE A 14 -5.55 29.39 -2.01
N GLY A 15 -6.41 30.40 -1.91
CA GLY A 15 -7.67 30.52 -2.65
C GLY A 15 -8.52 31.69 -2.14
N HIS A 16 -9.73 31.81 -2.68
CA HIS A 16 -10.73 32.76 -2.23
C HIS A 16 -11.97 32.01 -1.73
N ASP A 17 -12.62 32.54 -0.70
CA ASP A 17 -13.87 31.99 -0.20
C ASP A 17 -15.06 32.34 -1.13
N ARG A 18 -16.28 31.94 -0.74
CA ARG A 18 -17.50 32.21 -1.53
C ARG A 18 -17.87 33.69 -1.63
N LYS A 19 -17.30 34.55 -0.79
CA LYS A 19 -17.51 36.00 -0.77
C LYS A 19 -16.38 36.74 -1.51
N GLY A 20 -15.33 36.03 -1.93
CA GLY A 20 -14.17 36.57 -2.61
C GLY A 20 -13.02 36.94 -1.68
N ASP A 21 -13.14 36.68 -0.38
CA ASP A 21 -12.10 37.02 0.59
C ASP A 21 -10.90 36.05 0.48
N PRO A 22 -9.65 36.54 0.58
CA PRO A 22 -8.46 35.70 0.46
C PRO A 22 -8.33 34.77 1.67
N VAL A 23 -8.17 33.47 1.40
CA VAL A 23 -7.96 32.42 2.41
C VAL A 23 -6.49 32.01 2.40
N TYR A 24 -5.84 32.06 3.56
CA TYR A 24 -4.46 31.64 3.77
C TYR A 24 -4.39 30.27 4.42
N LEU A 25 -3.21 29.62 4.37
CA LEU A 25 -3.02 28.33 5.01
C LEU A 25 -3.29 28.39 6.52
N LYS A 26 -2.85 29.46 7.19
CA LYS A 26 -3.06 29.67 8.63
C LYS A 26 -4.54 29.74 9.03
N ASP A 27 -5.44 30.09 8.11
CA ASP A 27 -6.86 30.26 8.39
C ASP A 27 -7.59 28.90 8.44
N ILE A 28 -7.02 27.87 7.82
CA ILE A 28 -7.59 26.53 7.74
C ILE A 28 -6.72 25.47 8.45
N TRP A 29 -5.54 25.85 8.95
CA TRP A 29 -4.64 24.93 9.61
C TRP A 29 -5.14 24.64 11.02
N PRO A 30 -5.44 23.38 11.37
CA PRO A 30 -5.94 23.05 12.69
C PRO A 30 -4.86 23.29 13.75
N SER A 31 -5.25 23.87 14.87
CA SER A 31 -4.39 24.02 16.04
C SER A 31 -4.12 22.67 16.72
N ALA A 32 -3.05 22.61 17.51
CA ALA A 32 -2.72 21.42 18.29
C ALA A 32 -3.86 21.02 19.25
N GLN A 33 -4.60 22.00 19.81
CA GLN A 33 -5.74 21.71 20.68
C GLN A 33 -6.93 21.14 19.92
N GLU A 34 -7.22 21.64 18.71
CA GLU A 34 -8.28 21.09 17.87
C GLU A 34 -7.99 19.65 17.43
N ILE A 35 -6.72 19.37 17.09
CA ILE A 35 -6.27 18.01 16.80
C ILE A 35 -6.45 17.10 18.02
N ALA A 36 -5.99 17.53 19.21
CA ALA A 36 -6.11 16.72 20.42
C ALA A 36 -7.58 16.39 20.75
N ARG A 37 -8.48 17.36 20.66
CA ARG A 37 -9.93 17.15 20.87
C ARG A 37 -10.52 16.19 19.85
N ALA A 38 -10.12 16.27 18.58
CA ALA A 38 -10.59 15.33 17.56
C ALA A 38 -10.11 13.90 17.85
N VAL A 39 -8.87 13.74 18.33
CA VAL A 39 -8.33 12.43 18.74
C VAL A 39 -9.07 11.86 19.95
N GLU A 40 -9.47 12.70 20.92
CA GLU A 40 -10.27 12.27 22.07
C GLU A 40 -11.67 11.73 21.69
N GLN A 41 -12.21 12.15 20.55
CA GLN A 41 -13.49 11.64 20.04
C GLN A 41 -13.39 10.21 19.46
N VAL A 42 -12.17 9.72 19.24
CA VAL A 42 -11.95 8.34 18.78
C VAL A 42 -12.16 7.40 19.96
N SER A 43 -13.22 6.58 19.87
CA SER A 43 -13.59 5.68 20.96
C SER A 43 -13.03 4.26 20.75
N THR A 44 -12.85 3.52 21.85
CA THR A 44 -12.50 2.09 21.81
C THR A 44 -13.54 1.26 21.04
N GLU A 45 -14.80 1.70 21.02
CA GLU A 45 -15.88 1.04 20.27
C GLU A 45 -15.66 1.12 18.77
N MET A 46 -15.17 2.25 18.24
CA MET A 46 -14.79 2.38 16.84
C MET A 46 -13.72 1.35 16.47
N PHE A 47 -12.70 1.17 17.30
CA PHE A 47 -11.70 0.11 17.07
C PHE A 47 -12.29 -1.29 17.13
N ARG A 48 -13.10 -1.61 18.14
CA ARG A 48 -13.70 -2.95 18.27
C ARG A 48 -14.56 -3.32 17.08
N LYS A 49 -15.33 -2.36 16.56
CA LYS A 49 -16.19 -2.56 15.38
C LYS A 49 -15.36 -2.91 14.16
N GLU A 50 -14.37 -2.09 13.81
CA GLU A 50 -13.53 -2.31 12.62
C GLU A 50 -12.77 -3.65 12.70
N TYR A 51 -12.30 -4.05 13.90
CA TYR A 51 -11.62 -5.34 14.09
C TYR A 51 -12.56 -6.55 14.06
N ALA A 52 -13.82 -6.39 14.47
CA ALA A 52 -14.81 -7.47 14.38
C ALA A 52 -15.18 -7.78 12.92
N GLU A 53 -15.26 -6.74 12.09
CA GLU A 53 -15.67 -6.85 10.68
C GLU A 53 -14.51 -7.25 9.75
N VAL A 54 -13.26 -7.16 10.20
CA VAL A 54 -12.07 -7.47 9.38
C VAL A 54 -12.03 -8.91 8.87
N PHE A 55 -12.62 -9.85 9.62
CA PHE A 55 -12.66 -11.27 9.26
C PHE A 55 -13.88 -11.64 8.41
N GLU A 56 -14.88 -10.77 8.35
CA GLU A 56 -16.03 -10.99 7.47
C GLU A 56 -15.60 -10.81 6.01
N GLY A 57 -14.83 -9.76 5.70
CA GLY A 57 -14.51 -9.42 4.32
C GLY A 57 -15.75 -8.95 3.53
N THR A 58 -15.54 -8.50 2.30
CA THR A 58 -16.63 -8.02 1.44
C THR A 58 -17.42 -9.19 0.82
N ALA A 59 -18.59 -8.91 0.22
CA ALA A 59 -19.36 -9.93 -0.48
C ALA A 59 -18.54 -10.57 -1.60
N GLU A 60 -17.81 -9.78 -2.36
CA GLU A 60 -16.93 -10.23 -3.44
C GLU A 60 -15.83 -11.16 -2.92
N TRP A 61 -15.28 -10.88 -1.72
CA TRP A 61 -14.29 -11.76 -1.08
C TRP A 61 -14.89 -13.11 -0.68
N LYS A 62 -16.11 -13.10 -0.13
CA LYS A 62 -16.84 -14.32 0.27
C LYS A 62 -17.28 -15.17 -0.93
N GLU A 63 -17.47 -14.56 -2.10
CA GLU A 63 -17.88 -15.24 -3.34
C GLU A 63 -16.73 -15.95 -4.08
N ILE A 64 -15.47 -15.70 -3.70
CA ILE A 64 -14.32 -16.38 -4.29
C ILE A 64 -14.41 -17.88 -3.98
N ASN A 65 -14.70 -18.67 -5.01
CA ASN A 65 -14.71 -20.11 -4.91
C ASN A 65 -13.29 -20.64 -4.73
N VAL A 66 -13.03 -21.25 -3.58
CA VAL A 66 -11.76 -21.91 -3.27
C VAL A 66 -11.97 -23.40 -3.09
N THR A 67 -11.18 -24.21 -3.79
CA THR A 67 -11.12 -25.66 -3.55
C THR A 67 -10.18 -25.90 -2.37
N ARG A 68 -10.68 -26.54 -1.30
CA ARG A 68 -9.84 -26.91 -0.16
C ARG A 68 -8.83 -27.96 -0.59
N SER A 69 -7.54 -27.60 -0.56
CA SER A 69 -6.43 -28.46 -0.92
C SER A 69 -5.18 -28.02 -0.15
N ASP A 70 -4.30 -28.96 0.16
CA ASP A 70 -3.01 -28.67 0.81
C ASP A 70 -1.99 -28.09 -0.18
N THR A 71 -2.18 -28.37 -1.47
CA THR A 71 -1.35 -27.86 -2.57
C THR A 71 -2.16 -27.01 -3.54
N TYR A 72 -1.52 -26.00 -4.12
CA TYR A 72 -2.15 -25.13 -5.11
C TYR A 72 -2.37 -25.85 -6.45
N GLY A 73 -3.57 -25.74 -7.02
CA GLY A 73 -3.91 -26.27 -8.34
C GLY A 73 -3.44 -25.33 -9.45
N TRP A 74 -2.20 -25.50 -9.92
CA TRP A 74 -1.63 -24.68 -10.98
C TRP A 74 -2.46 -24.72 -12.27
N GLN A 75 -2.67 -23.57 -12.88
CA GLN A 75 -3.39 -23.41 -14.15
C GLN A 75 -2.39 -23.04 -15.25
N GLU A 76 -2.30 -23.85 -16.31
CA GLU A 76 -1.30 -23.67 -17.38
C GLU A 76 -1.48 -22.36 -18.17
N ASP A 77 -2.72 -21.92 -18.34
CA ASP A 77 -3.11 -20.71 -19.03
C ASP A 77 -3.05 -19.45 -18.15
N SER A 78 -2.71 -19.59 -16.86
CA SER A 78 -2.61 -18.45 -15.96
C SER A 78 -1.47 -17.51 -16.37
N THR A 79 -1.81 -16.23 -16.46
CA THR A 79 -0.83 -15.13 -16.64
C THR A 79 -0.49 -14.44 -15.32
N TYR A 80 -1.18 -14.78 -14.23
CA TYR A 80 -1.03 -14.15 -12.92
C TYR A 80 -0.33 -15.04 -11.89
N ILE A 81 -0.65 -16.34 -11.85
CA ILE A 81 -0.10 -17.27 -10.86
C ILE A 81 0.53 -18.45 -11.61
N ARG A 82 1.87 -18.49 -11.64
CA ARG A 82 2.64 -19.53 -12.30
C ARG A 82 3.54 -20.26 -11.32
N LEU A 83 3.70 -21.56 -11.53
CA LEU A 83 4.66 -22.37 -10.79
C LEU A 83 6.06 -21.90 -11.18
N SER A 84 6.82 -21.41 -10.20
CA SER A 84 8.19 -20.97 -10.45
C SER A 84 9.13 -22.17 -10.57
N PRO A 85 10.08 -22.16 -11.53
CA PRO A 85 10.99 -23.29 -11.76
C PRO A 85 12.11 -23.41 -10.70
N PHE A 86 12.10 -22.59 -9.65
CA PHE A 86 13.18 -22.54 -8.65
C PHE A 86 13.50 -23.88 -7.98
N PHE A 87 12.55 -24.81 -7.95
CA PHE A 87 12.67 -26.08 -7.26
C PHE A 87 12.79 -27.29 -8.22
N ASP A 88 12.72 -27.08 -9.53
CA ASP A 88 12.65 -28.18 -10.51
C ASP A 88 13.90 -29.08 -10.47
N GLU A 89 15.06 -28.49 -10.19
CA GLU A 89 16.35 -29.18 -10.09
C GLU A 89 16.88 -29.28 -8.64
N MET A 90 16.06 -28.94 -7.65
CA MET A 90 16.49 -28.92 -6.25
C MET A 90 16.65 -30.33 -5.70
N GLN A 91 17.89 -30.70 -5.40
CA GLN A 91 18.21 -31.97 -4.75
C GLN A 91 18.04 -31.89 -3.22
N ALA A 92 17.79 -33.04 -2.58
CA ALA A 92 17.70 -33.12 -1.12
C ALA A 92 19.00 -32.70 -0.40
N THR A 93 20.14 -32.95 -1.05
CA THR A 93 21.45 -32.48 -0.62
C THR A 93 21.95 -31.45 -1.62
N PRO A 94 22.33 -30.23 -1.20
CA PRO A 94 22.86 -29.21 -2.10
C PRO A 94 24.15 -29.65 -2.78
N ALA A 95 24.29 -29.32 -4.06
CA ALA A 95 25.58 -29.41 -4.74
C ALA A 95 26.60 -28.44 -4.12
N PRO A 96 27.90 -28.76 -4.16
CA PRO A 96 28.93 -27.81 -3.75
C PRO A 96 28.90 -26.56 -4.64
N VAL A 97 29.32 -25.42 -4.07
CA VAL A 97 29.48 -24.18 -4.83
C VAL A 97 30.69 -24.31 -5.77
N GLU A 98 30.50 -23.91 -7.02
CA GLU A 98 31.54 -23.93 -8.06
C GLU A 98 31.86 -22.51 -8.55
N ASP A 99 33.07 -22.33 -9.07
CA ASP A 99 33.50 -21.07 -9.66
C ASP A 99 32.74 -20.77 -10.96
N ILE A 100 32.29 -19.53 -11.12
CA ILE A 100 31.62 -19.07 -12.35
C ILE A 100 32.69 -18.61 -13.35
N HIS A 101 32.85 -19.34 -14.45
CA HIS A 101 33.80 -19.00 -15.51
C HIS A 101 33.10 -18.42 -16.74
N GLY A 102 33.64 -17.32 -17.29
CA GLY A 102 33.19 -16.74 -18.57
C GLY A 102 31.85 -15.99 -18.54
N ALA A 103 31.36 -15.58 -17.37
CA ALA A 103 30.12 -14.79 -17.26
C ALA A 103 30.21 -13.45 -18.01
N ARG A 104 29.11 -13.06 -18.66
CA ARG A 104 28.97 -11.75 -19.31
C ARG A 104 28.32 -10.75 -18.35
N ILE A 105 28.60 -9.47 -18.57
CA ILE A 105 27.95 -8.38 -17.85
C ILE A 105 26.46 -8.36 -18.24
N LEU A 106 25.57 -8.57 -17.27
CA LEU A 106 24.12 -8.49 -17.46
C LEU A 106 23.63 -7.04 -17.55
N ALA A 107 24.20 -6.15 -16.74
CA ALA A 107 23.92 -4.72 -16.74
C ALA A 107 25.13 -3.94 -16.20
N MET A 108 25.40 -2.74 -16.75
CA MET A 108 26.28 -1.74 -16.14
C MET A 108 25.41 -0.61 -15.61
N LEU A 109 25.47 -0.38 -14.30
CA LEU A 109 24.71 0.64 -13.60
C LEU A 109 25.66 1.79 -13.23
N GLY A 110 25.18 3.03 -13.37
CA GLY A 110 25.97 4.26 -13.22
C GLY A 110 25.98 4.86 -11.82
#